data_AF-A0A6A3GGW8-F1
#
_entry.id   AF-A0A6A3GGW8-F1
#
_cell.length_a   1.000
_cell.length_b   1.000
_cell.length_c   1.000
_cell.angle_alpha   90.00
_cell.angle_beta   90.00
_cell.angle_gamma   90.00
#
_symmetry.space_group_name_H-M   'P 1'
#
loop_
_entity.id
_entity.type
_entity.pdbx_description
1 polymer ?
#
loop_
_entity_poly.entity_id
_entity_poly.type
_entity_poly.pdbx_seq_one_letter_code
_entity_poly.pdbx_strand_id
1 'polypeptide(L)'
;MVGDNCSVNQIIGRKVGAVPFIGCASHRFNLAMKDYLAKEDALLEKIHALMKRFSTLKGRAVLRQVTPLAPVLRNATRWSSTYTMVERYIALEKCFRGLDHGTVSKHDLGSVFLSRREHDKAKTLLGDLARLEGVTKML
;
A
#
# COMPACT_ATOMS: atom_id res chain seq x y z
N MET A 1 -19.20 22.90 -10.28
CA MET A 1 -18.34 21.89 -10.94
C MET A 1 -17.57 21.13 -9.86
N VAL A 2 -17.41 19.81 -9.99
CA VAL A 2 -16.61 19.00 -9.05
C VAL A 2 -15.37 18.49 -9.76
N GLY A 3 -14.20 18.57 -9.12
CA GLY A 3 -12.96 18.07 -9.71
C GLY A 3 -11.83 17.97 -8.69
N ASP A 4 -10.67 17.46 -9.12
CA ASP A 4 -9.50 17.41 -8.25
C ASP A 4 -8.97 18.83 -7.95
N ASN A 5 -8.18 18.95 -6.89
CA ASN A 5 -7.63 20.24 -6.46
C ASN A 5 -6.36 20.62 -7.23
N CYS A 6 -6.25 20.23 -8.50
CA CYS A 6 -5.13 20.61 -9.37
C CYS A 6 -5.12 22.13 -9.59
N SER A 7 -3.94 22.73 -9.79
CA SER A 7 -3.77 24.18 -9.97
C SER A 7 -4.63 24.74 -11.10
N VAL A 8 -4.76 23.99 -12.21
CA VAL A 8 -5.61 24.37 -13.35
C VAL A 8 -7.08 24.48 -12.94
N ASN A 9 -7.57 23.51 -12.18
CA ASN A 9 -8.96 23.48 -11.71
C ASN A 9 -9.24 24.59 -10.69
N GLN A 10 -8.28 24.88 -9.80
CA GLN A 10 -8.37 26.01 -8.88
C GLN A 10 -8.44 27.35 -9.61
N ILE A 11 -7.64 27.53 -10.66
CA ILE A 11 -7.65 28.76 -11.48
C ILE A 11 -8.99 28.91 -12.19
N ILE A 12 -9.51 27.84 -12.81
CA ILE A 12 -10.82 27.86 -13.49
C ILE A 12 -11.93 28.28 -12.50
N GLY A 13 -11.94 27.71 -11.29
CA GLY A 13 -12.94 28.05 -10.27
C GLY A 13 -12.83 29.45 -9.68
N ARG A 14 -11.68 30.14 -9.85
CA ARG A 14 -11.43 31.49 -9.33
C ARG A 14 -11.66 32.61 -10.36
N LYS A 15 -11.93 32.28 -11.62
CA LYS A 15 -12.21 33.29 -12.65
C LYS A 15 -13.55 34.00 -12.40
N VAL A 16 -13.64 35.28 -12.78
CA VAL A 16 -14.89 36.05 -12.70
C VAL A 16 -15.96 35.38 -13.57
N GLY A 17 -17.16 35.17 -13.01
CA GLY A 17 -18.25 34.45 -13.69
C GLY A 17 -18.10 32.93 -13.71
N ALA A 18 -17.09 32.37 -13.04
CA ALA A 18 -16.91 30.92 -12.96
C ALA A 18 -17.98 30.25 -12.07
N VAL A 19 -18.36 29.03 -12.45
CA VAL A 19 -19.22 28.17 -11.65
C VAL A 19 -18.46 27.77 -10.37
N PRO A 20 -19.08 27.83 -9.17
CA PRO A 20 -18.46 27.37 -7.94
C PRO A 20 -17.83 25.99 -8.08
N PHE A 21 -16.56 25.89 -7.70
CA PHE A 21 -15.78 24.66 -7.78
C PHE A 21 -15.74 23.96 -6.41
N ILE A 22 -16.13 22.69 -6.38
CA ILE A 22 -16.14 21.85 -5.18
C ILE A 22 -15.05 20.80 -5.35
N GLY A 23 -14.17 20.68 -4.36
CA GLY A 23 -13.11 19.67 -4.38
C GLY A 23 -13.67 18.25 -4.32
N CYS A 24 -13.17 17.37 -5.18
CA CYS A 24 -13.52 15.96 -5.23
C CYS A 24 -13.34 15.31 -3.84
N ALA A 25 -14.40 14.66 -3.36
CA ALA A 25 -14.41 14.05 -2.03
C ALA A 25 -13.37 12.93 -1.92
N SER A 26 -13.25 12.09 -2.95
CA SER A 26 -12.23 11.03 -3.03
C SER A 26 -10.80 11.60 -3.04
N HIS A 27 -10.58 12.76 -3.66
CA HIS A 27 -9.28 13.43 -3.64
C HIS A 27 -8.92 13.97 -2.26
N ARG A 28 -9.86 14.66 -1.59
CA ARG A 28 -9.67 15.13 -0.21
C ARG A 28 -9.41 13.96 0.75
N PHE A 29 -10.13 12.86 0.57
CA PHE A 29 -9.92 11.64 1.33
C PHE A 29 -8.53 11.04 1.10
N ASN A 30 -8.06 10.95 -0.15
CA ASN A 30 -6.70 10.49 -0.45
C ASN A 30 -5.62 11.37 0.18
N LEU A 31 -5.83 12.69 0.32
CA LEU A 31 -4.92 13.57 1.06
C LEU A 31 -4.91 13.24 2.56
N ALA A 32 -6.07 13.12 3.20
CA ALA A 32 -6.16 12.72 4.61
C ALA A 32 -5.52 11.35 4.87
N MET A 33 -5.69 10.40 3.94
CA MET A 33 -5.06 9.08 4.02
C MET A 33 -3.54 9.14 3.90
N LYS A 34 -2.99 10.03 3.08
CA LYS A 34 -1.53 10.23 3.01
C LYS A 34 -0.99 10.72 4.34
N ASP A 35 -1.65 11.70 4.95
CA ASP A 35 -1.23 12.24 6.25
C ASP A 35 -1.35 11.20 7.36
N TYR A 36 -2.40 10.37 7.33
CA TYR A 36 -2.57 9.24 8.25
C TYR A 36 -1.45 8.20 8.09
N LEU A 37 -1.16 7.79 6.84
CA LEU A 37 -0.15 6.77 6.53
C LEU A 37 1.28 7.24 6.75
N ALA A 38 1.55 8.56 6.76
CA ALA A 38 2.86 9.12 7.02
C ALA A 38 3.44 8.68 8.39
N LYS A 39 2.57 8.43 9.39
CA LYS A 39 2.97 7.92 10.71
C LYS A 39 3.53 6.50 10.67
N GLU A 40 3.14 5.74 9.65
CA GLU A 40 3.50 4.34 9.47
C GLU A 40 4.49 4.13 8.31
N ASP A 41 5.06 5.21 7.78
CA ASP A 41 5.84 5.15 6.55
C ASP A 41 7.08 4.25 6.66
N ALA A 42 7.75 4.25 7.82
CA ALA A 42 8.88 3.36 8.08
C ALA A 42 8.50 1.87 8.02
N LEU A 43 7.31 1.51 8.53
CA LEU A 43 6.79 0.13 8.44
C LEU A 43 6.44 -0.21 6.98
N LEU A 44 5.76 0.72 6.31
CA LEU A 44 5.33 0.54 4.92
C LEU A 44 6.51 0.43 3.95
N GLU A 45 7.60 1.15 4.19
CA GLU A 45 8.86 1.03 3.44
C GLU A 45 9.51 -0.34 3.61
N LYS A 46 9.50 -0.90 4.83
CA LYS A 46 9.98 -2.28 5.06
C LYS A 46 9.13 -3.31 4.31
N ILE A 47 7.80 -3.18 4.37
CA ILE A 47 6.89 -4.03 3.60
C ILE A 47 7.16 -3.87 2.11
N HIS A 48 7.30 -2.64 1.62
CA HIS A 48 7.59 -2.37 0.22
C HIS A 48 8.92 -2.99 -0.23
N ALA A 49 9.97 -2.84 0.56
CA ALA A 49 11.28 -3.42 0.29
C ALA A 49 11.20 -4.95 0.20
N LEU A 50 10.48 -5.59 1.13
CA LEU A 50 10.23 -7.03 1.08
C LEU A 50 9.48 -7.44 -0.19
N MET A 51 8.37 -6.76 -0.49
CA MET A 51 7.57 -7.04 -1.69
C MET A 51 8.38 -6.84 -2.97
N LYS A 52 9.25 -5.83 -2.99
CA LYS A 52 10.19 -5.56 -4.10
C LYS A 52 11.20 -6.68 -4.26
N ARG A 53 11.78 -7.22 -3.18
CA ARG A 53 12.69 -8.37 -3.25
C ARG A 53 12.01 -9.60 -3.88
N PHE A 54 10.79 -9.91 -3.47
CA PHE A 54 10.03 -11.02 -4.03
C PHE A 54 9.49 -10.74 -5.45
N SER A 55 9.44 -9.47 -5.87
CA SER A 55 9.01 -9.09 -7.22
C SER A 55 10.07 -9.35 -8.31
N THR A 56 11.30 -9.66 -7.92
CA THR A 56 12.38 -10.05 -8.84
C THR A 56 12.12 -11.43 -9.45
N LEU A 57 12.78 -11.75 -10.57
CA LEU A 57 12.61 -13.05 -11.23
C LEU A 57 12.95 -14.23 -10.30
N LYS A 58 14.06 -14.12 -9.56
CA LYS A 58 14.47 -15.13 -8.57
C LYS A 58 13.50 -15.20 -7.39
N GLY A 59 13.08 -14.04 -6.85
CA GLY A 59 12.13 -13.97 -5.75
C GLY A 59 10.77 -14.59 -6.12
N ARG A 60 10.27 -14.32 -7.33
CA ARG A 60 9.02 -14.94 -7.82
C ARG A 60 9.17 -16.43 -8.05
N ALA A 61 10.32 -16.90 -8.52
CA ALA A 61 10.58 -18.33 -8.70
C ALA A 61 10.48 -19.08 -7.36
N VAL A 62 11.08 -18.52 -6.31
CA VAL A 62 10.94 -19.04 -4.93
C VAL A 62 9.49 -18.98 -4.48
N LEU A 63 8.82 -17.84 -4.67
CA LEU A 63 7.45 -17.66 -4.21
C LEU A 63 6.47 -18.65 -4.85
N ARG A 64 6.65 -18.94 -6.15
CA ARG A 64 5.82 -19.90 -6.90
C ARG A 64 5.89 -21.33 -6.37
N GLN A 65 6.93 -21.68 -5.62
CA GLN A 65 7.03 -23.01 -5.00
C GLN A 65 6.06 -23.17 -3.83
N VAL A 66 5.68 -22.07 -3.17
CA VAL A 66 4.84 -22.08 -1.96
C VAL A 66 3.48 -21.41 -2.15
N THR A 67 3.31 -20.57 -3.17
CA THR A 67 2.04 -19.88 -3.45
C THR A 67 1.93 -19.38 -4.90
N PRO A 68 0.73 -19.41 -5.50
CA PRO A 68 0.51 -18.77 -6.81
C PRO A 68 0.45 -17.24 -6.72
N LEU A 69 0.38 -16.67 -5.52
CA LEU A 69 0.22 -15.22 -5.33
C LEU A 69 1.50 -14.46 -5.70
N ALA A 70 1.36 -13.34 -6.40
CA ALA A 70 2.46 -12.44 -6.73
C ALA A 70 2.55 -11.25 -5.75
N PRO A 71 3.75 -10.70 -5.52
CA PRO A 71 3.89 -9.47 -4.76
C PRO A 71 3.28 -8.28 -5.50
N VAL A 72 2.67 -7.39 -4.73
CA VAL A 72 2.13 -6.10 -5.18
C VAL A 72 2.97 -4.98 -4.58
N LEU A 73 3.29 -3.96 -5.38
CA LEU A 73 4.02 -2.77 -4.91
C LEU A 73 3.05 -1.61 -4.71
N ARG A 74 3.25 -0.80 -3.65
CA ARG A 74 2.50 0.45 -3.46
C ARG A 74 2.90 1.50 -4.50
N ASN A 75 1.94 2.28 -4.95
CA ASN A 75 2.11 3.57 -5.59
C ASN A 75 1.88 4.67 -4.53
N ALA A 76 2.93 5.41 -4.19
CA ALA A 76 2.90 6.43 -3.14
C ALA A 76 1.79 7.51 -3.34
N THR A 77 1.33 7.72 -4.58
CA THR A 77 0.29 8.73 -4.85
C THR A 77 -1.12 8.29 -4.49
N ARG A 78 -1.38 6.97 -4.40
CA ARG A 78 -2.71 6.38 -4.21
C ARG A 78 -2.72 5.47 -2.98
N TRP A 79 -3.44 5.89 -1.95
CA TRP A 79 -3.50 5.14 -0.69
C TRP A 79 -4.07 3.72 -0.88
N SER A 80 -5.01 3.51 -1.81
CA SER A 80 -5.58 2.19 -2.12
C SER A 80 -4.52 1.16 -2.55
N SER A 81 -3.47 1.60 -3.25
CA SER A 81 -2.36 0.71 -3.59
C SER A 81 -1.55 0.26 -2.36
N THR A 82 -1.47 1.13 -1.34
CA THR A 82 -0.84 0.78 -0.05
C THR A 82 -1.70 -0.25 0.67
N TYR A 83 -3.02 -0.07 0.69
CA TYR A 83 -3.95 -1.08 1.20
C TYR A 83 -3.74 -2.44 0.51
N THR A 84 -3.75 -2.49 -0.84
CA THR A 84 -3.55 -3.76 -1.58
C THR A 84 -2.18 -4.40 -1.34
N MET A 85 -1.13 -3.59 -1.11
CA MET A 85 0.21 -4.09 -0.79
C MET A 85 0.24 -4.74 0.59
N VAL A 86 -0.32 -4.07 1.60
CA VAL A 86 -0.36 -4.58 2.98
C VAL A 86 -1.22 -5.85 3.05
N GLU A 87 -2.39 -5.85 2.40
CA GLU A 87 -3.25 -7.03 2.28
C GLU A 87 -2.49 -8.20 1.65
N ARG A 88 -1.80 -7.96 0.54
CA ARG A 88 -0.99 -8.99 -0.14
C ARG A 88 0.14 -9.49 0.75
N TYR A 89 0.83 -8.61 1.45
CA TYR A 89 1.90 -8.99 2.39
C TYR A 89 1.37 -9.93 3.49
N ILE A 90 0.24 -9.62 4.11
CA ILE A 90 -0.36 -10.48 5.16
C ILE A 90 -0.74 -11.85 4.60
N ALA A 91 -1.24 -11.92 3.36
CA ALA A 91 -1.51 -13.20 2.71
C ALA A 91 -0.24 -14.03 2.43
N LEU A 92 0.84 -13.36 2.01
CA LEU A 92 2.13 -14.00 1.72
C LEU A 92 2.92 -14.38 2.98
N GLU A 93 2.74 -13.68 4.10
CA GLU A 93 3.48 -13.94 5.34
C GLU A 93 3.30 -15.37 5.86
N LYS A 94 2.09 -15.91 5.72
CA LYS A 94 1.80 -17.31 6.04
C LYS A 94 2.61 -18.28 5.19
N CYS A 95 2.81 -17.96 3.91
CA CYS A 95 3.57 -18.78 2.98
C CYS A 95 5.07 -18.70 3.25
N PHE A 96 5.58 -17.54 3.68
CA PHE A 96 7.00 -17.37 4.02
C PHE A 96 7.44 -18.27 5.17
N ARG A 97 6.56 -18.57 6.13
CA ARG A 97 6.83 -19.52 7.23
C ARG A 97 7.05 -20.96 6.73
N GLY A 98 6.56 -21.29 5.54
CA GLY A 98 6.76 -22.59 4.91
C GLY A 98 8.00 -22.68 4.02
N LEU A 99 8.75 -21.59 3.83
CA LEU A 99 10.03 -21.64 3.12
C LEU A 99 11.07 -22.35 3.98
N ASP A 100 11.82 -23.27 3.40
CA ASP A 100 12.91 -23.93 4.08
C ASP A 100 14.05 -22.94 4.37
N HIS A 101 14.77 -23.18 5.46
CA HIS A 101 15.85 -22.31 5.92
C HIS A 101 16.99 -22.20 4.88
N GLY A 102 17.18 -23.24 4.04
CA GLY A 102 18.15 -23.26 2.97
C GLY A 102 17.81 -22.28 1.85
N THR A 103 16.56 -22.22 1.41
CA THR A 103 16.08 -21.26 0.41
C THR A 103 16.16 -19.82 0.92
N VAL A 104 15.83 -19.60 2.20
CA VAL A 104 15.93 -18.26 2.84
C VAL A 104 17.39 -17.79 2.91
N SER A 105 18.31 -18.66 3.34
CA SER A 105 19.74 -18.34 3.44
C SER A 105 20.41 -18.18 2.07
N LYS A 106 20.08 -19.03 1.09
CA LYS A 106 20.66 -18.97 -0.27
C LYS A 106 20.35 -17.68 -1.01
N HIS A 107 19.19 -17.09 -0.71
CA HIS A 107 18.73 -15.84 -1.33
C HIS A 107 18.90 -14.61 -0.43
N ASP A 108 19.60 -14.74 0.70
CA ASP A 108 19.80 -13.68 1.70
C ASP A 108 18.48 -12.96 2.08
N LEU A 109 17.40 -13.75 2.21
CA LEU A 109 16.06 -13.24 2.48
C LEU A 109 15.82 -13.00 3.97
N GLY A 110 16.65 -13.61 4.84
CA GLY A 110 16.49 -13.58 6.29
C GLY A 110 16.47 -12.16 6.89
N SER A 111 17.33 -11.28 6.38
CA SER A 111 17.46 -9.88 6.84
C SER A 111 16.30 -8.98 6.44
N VAL A 112 15.47 -9.42 5.48
CA VAL A 112 14.39 -8.62 4.90
C VAL A 112 13.05 -8.86 5.59
N PHE A 113 12.92 -9.96 6.36
CA PHE A 113 11.67 -10.28 7.04
C PHE A 113 11.35 -9.31 8.17
N LEU A 114 10.08 -8.92 8.23
CA LEU A 114 9.55 -8.12 9.33
C LEU A 114 9.59 -8.93 10.63
N SER A 115 9.92 -8.26 11.72
CA SER A 115 9.79 -8.84 13.07
C SER A 115 8.33 -9.13 13.41
N ARG A 116 8.10 -9.98 14.42
CA ARG A 116 6.74 -10.31 14.89
C ARG A 116 5.94 -9.06 15.26
N ARG A 117 6.59 -8.10 15.95
CA ARG A 117 5.95 -6.82 16.34
C ARG A 117 5.52 -5.99 15.14
N GLU A 118 6.37 -5.92 14.11
CA GLU A 118 6.06 -5.19 12.87
C GLU A 118 4.94 -5.87 12.08
N HIS A 119 4.93 -7.20 12.06
CA HIS A 119 3.84 -7.96 11.46
C HIS A 119 2.50 -7.73 12.15
N ASP A 120 2.46 -7.76 13.49
CA ASP A 120 1.25 -7.51 14.27
C ASP A 120 0.76 -6.06 14.08
N LYS A 121 1.69 -5.10 13.95
CA LYS A 121 1.38 -3.72 13.58
C LYS A 121 0.79 -3.62 12.19
N ALA A 122 1.33 -4.35 11.21
CA ALA A 122 0.80 -4.40 9.84
C ALA A 122 -0.60 -4.99 9.76
N LYS A 123 -0.92 -6.01 10.59
CA LYS A 123 -2.30 -6.54 10.72
C LYS A 123 -3.27 -5.51 11.28
N THR A 124 -2.85 -4.78 12.31
CA THR A 124 -3.66 -3.71 12.90
C THR A 124 -3.95 -2.62 11.86
N LEU A 125 -2.90 -2.17 11.16
CA LEU A 125 -3.01 -1.20 10.07
C LEU A 125 -3.94 -1.68 8.95
N LEU A 126 -3.88 -2.96 8.56
CA LEU A 126 -4.79 -3.52 7.56
C LEU A 126 -6.25 -3.42 7.98
N GLY A 127 -6.54 -3.67 9.26
CA GLY A 127 -7.89 -3.53 9.83
C GLY A 127 -8.40 -2.08 9.74
N ASP A 128 -7.56 -1.11 10.09
CA ASP A 128 -7.89 0.30 9.98
C ASP A 128 -8.14 0.72 8.53
N LEU A 129 -7.26 0.29 7.61
CA LEU A 129 -7.40 0.59 6.19
C LEU A 129 -8.66 -0.06 5.57
N ALA A 130 -9.04 -1.27 5.99
CA ALA A 130 -10.24 -1.94 5.51
C ALA A 130 -11.53 -1.18 5.88
N ARG A 131 -11.57 -0.59 7.08
CA ARG A 131 -12.69 0.27 7.51
C ARG A 131 -12.79 1.53 6.64
N LEU A 132 -11.63 2.08 6.27
CA LEU A 132 -11.51 3.29 5.45
C LEU A 132 -11.82 3.01 3.97
N GLU A 133 -11.56 1.80 3.47
CA GLU A 133 -11.93 1.36 2.13
C GLU A 133 -13.45 1.25 1.94
N GLY A 134 -14.18 0.97 3.02
CA GLY A 134 -15.65 1.06 3.00
C GLY A 134 -16.15 2.47 2.70
N VAL A 135 -15.43 3.50 3.17
CA VAL A 135 -15.79 4.91 2.96
C VAL A 135 -15.53 5.34 1.51
N THR A 136 -14.42 4.91 0.89
CA THR A 136 -14.14 5.23 -0.52
C THR A 136 -15.20 4.74 -1.49
N LYS A 137 -15.86 3.62 -1.20
CA LYS A 137 -16.96 3.10 -2.04
C LYS A 137 -18.23 3.97 -1.98
N MET A 138 -18.34 4.86 -1.00
CA MET A 138 -19.47 5.76 -0.79
C MET A 138 -19.19 7.22 -1.22
N LEU A 139 -17.97 7.53 -1.68
CA LEU A 139 -17.52 8.87 -2.10
C LEU A 139 -17.54 9.04 -3.61
#